data_AF-A0A437H277-F1
#
_entry.id   AF-A0A437H277-F1
#
_cell.length_a   1.000
_cell.length_b   1.000
_cell.length_c   1.000
_cell.angle_alpha   90.00
_cell.angle_beta   90.00
_cell.angle_gamma   90.00
#
_symmetry.space_group_name_H-M   'P 1'
#
loop_
_entity.id
_entity.type
_entity.pdbx_description
1 polymer ?
#
loop_
_entity_poly.entity_id
_entity_poly.type
_entity_poly.pdbx_seq_one_letter_code
_entity_poly.pdbx_strand_id
1 'polypeptide(L)'
;MAAMPIADLDWPTLQAVLAATPLGSVLAVRLAGLAAFVVALIVAPRTDLLAGIAALVLISGAWTGHAGAAEGDLGTFQRLSDGLHLLAAAIWFGALIVFLASLGGRIDTRPIIHRLERFARTGTIIVLVLVVTGTANAILIARSGWEPMSGWSLMLAAKIALFAAMLGFAGLNRWKLTPELAAQLPGAEGRLRTSLILETGSAIAIFGLVAALGLRDPAGL
;
A
#
# COMPACT_ATOMS: atom_id res chain seq x y z
N MET A 1 10.98 24.38 -3.92
CA MET A 1 11.10 25.21 -2.69
C MET A 1 11.96 24.43 -1.72
N ALA A 2 13.02 25.08 -1.24
CA ALA A 2 14.17 24.47 -0.59
C ALA A 2 13.82 23.72 0.70
N ALA A 3 14.54 22.63 0.95
CA ALA A 3 14.49 21.84 2.18
C ALA A 3 14.94 22.68 3.39
N MET A 4 14.01 23.46 3.97
CA MET A 4 14.24 24.10 5.27
C MET A 4 14.14 23.03 6.36
N PRO A 5 15.07 23.01 7.35
CA PRO A 5 14.94 22.19 8.53
C PRO A 5 13.61 22.45 9.25
N ILE A 6 13.01 21.41 9.85
CA ILE A 6 11.75 21.57 10.62
C ILE A 6 11.90 22.61 11.74
N ALA A 7 13.11 22.74 12.29
CA ALA A 7 13.43 23.72 13.32
C ALA A 7 13.29 25.18 12.86
N ASP A 8 13.39 25.44 11.55
CA ASP A 8 13.34 26.77 10.95
C ASP A 8 11.98 27.10 10.34
N LEU A 9 10.99 26.20 10.52
CA LEU A 9 9.64 26.37 9.99
C LEU A 9 8.86 27.38 10.86
N ASP A 10 8.68 28.60 10.36
CA ASP A 10 7.86 29.60 11.02
C ASP A 10 6.35 29.45 10.68
N TRP A 11 5.52 30.01 11.56
CA TRP A 11 4.07 29.94 11.42
C TRP A 11 3.53 30.59 10.14
N PRO A 12 4.01 31.77 9.71
CA PRO A 12 3.59 32.36 8.44
C PRO A 12 3.90 31.50 7.23
N THR A 13 5.08 30.87 7.16
CA THR A 13 5.44 29.98 6.05
C THR A 13 4.58 28.73 6.05
N LEU A 14 4.32 28.13 7.23
CA LEU A 14 3.42 26.99 7.35
C LEU A 14 2.00 27.35 6.85
N GLN A 15 1.45 28.49 7.29
CA GLN A 15 0.14 28.96 6.83
C GLN A 15 0.12 29.20 5.32
N ALA A 16 1.16 29.83 4.77
CA ALA A 16 1.27 30.10 3.34
C ALA A 16 1.30 28.79 2.53
N VAL A 17 2.08 27.79 2.95
CA VAL A 17 2.15 26.48 2.28
C VAL A 17 0.81 25.75 2.36
N LEU A 18 0.16 25.73 3.53
CA LEU A 18 -1.13 25.06 3.69
C LEU A 18 -2.27 25.73 2.91
N ALA A 19 -2.24 27.06 2.79
CA ALA A 19 -3.26 27.82 2.07
C ALA A 19 -3.02 27.83 0.54
N ALA A 20 -1.76 27.90 0.10
CA ALA A 20 -1.41 28.02 -1.31
C ALA A 20 -1.29 26.66 -2.03
N THR A 21 -1.27 25.55 -1.30
CA THR A 21 -1.15 24.20 -1.90
C THR A 21 -2.34 23.32 -1.53
N PRO A 22 -2.64 22.27 -2.34
CA PRO A 22 -3.66 21.29 -1.98
C PRO A 22 -3.40 20.58 -0.64
N LEU A 23 -2.18 20.65 -0.10
CA LEU A 23 -1.75 19.99 1.12
C LEU A 23 -2.64 20.33 2.33
N GLY A 24 -3.04 21.59 2.50
CA GLY A 24 -3.90 22.00 3.61
C GLY A 24 -5.25 21.28 3.60
N SER A 25 -5.89 21.23 2.43
CA SER A 25 -7.17 20.53 2.26
C SER A 25 -7.05 19.02 2.47
N VAL A 26 -5.98 18.40 1.97
CA VAL A 26 -5.73 16.96 2.16
C VAL A 26 -5.49 16.64 3.64
N LEU A 27 -4.71 17.45 4.34
CA LEU A 27 -4.47 17.27 5.78
C LEU A 27 -5.76 17.42 6.59
N ALA A 28 -6.60 18.40 6.26
CA ALA A 28 -7.90 18.57 6.89
C ALA A 28 -8.79 17.32 6.72
N VAL A 29 -8.87 16.78 5.49
CA VAL A 29 -9.62 15.54 5.21
C VAL A 29 -9.06 14.36 6.02
N ARG A 30 -7.73 14.23 6.13
CA ARG A 30 -7.09 13.14 6.89
C ARG A 30 -7.33 13.26 8.39
N LEU A 31 -7.22 14.46 8.96
CA LEU A 31 -7.48 14.70 10.38
C LEU A 31 -8.96 14.48 10.73
N ALA A 32 -9.88 14.99 9.90
CA ALA A 32 -11.31 14.76 10.06
C ALA A 32 -11.66 13.28 9.93
N GLY A 33 -11.08 12.58 8.94
CA GLY A 33 -11.26 11.14 8.76
C GLY A 33 -10.71 10.32 9.93
N LEU A 34 -9.54 10.69 10.47
CA LEU A 34 -8.98 10.05 11.66
C LEU A 34 -9.87 10.27 12.89
N ALA A 35 -10.35 11.49 13.11
CA ALA A 35 -11.28 11.79 14.20
C ALA A 35 -12.57 10.97 14.06
N ALA A 36 -13.15 10.92 12.85
CA ALA A 36 -14.33 10.11 12.56
C ALA A 36 -14.07 8.61 12.78
N PHE A 37 -12.90 8.11 12.40
CA PHE A 37 -12.50 6.72 12.62
C PHE A 37 -12.43 6.40 14.12
N VAL A 38 -11.79 7.26 14.92
CA VAL A 38 -11.69 7.09 16.39
C VAL A 38 -13.08 7.15 17.04
N VAL A 39 -13.92 8.11 16.64
CA VAL A 39 -15.30 8.20 17.15
C VAL A 39 -16.11 6.96 16.78
N ALA A 40 -16.05 6.51 15.53
CA ALA A 40 -16.73 5.29 15.09
C ALA A 40 -16.24 4.07 15.86
N LEU A 41 -14.94 3.95 16.12
CA LEU A 41 -14.35 2.86 16.88
C LEU A 41 -14.87 2.81 18.33
N ILE A 42 -15.09 3.98 18.96
CA ILE A 42 -15.57 4.07 20.34
C ILE A 42 -17.09 3.87 20.44
N VAL A 43 -17.86 4.48 19.53
CA VAL A 43 -19.32 4.55 19.63
C VAL A 43 -20.01 3.37 18.97
N ALA A 44 -19.54 2.96 17.78
CA ALA A 44 -20.18 1.92 16.98
C ALA A 44 -19.15 1.25 16.05
N PRO A 45 -18.34 0.30 16.56
CA PRO A 45 -17.19 -0.30 15.86
C PRO A 45 -17.62 -1.29 14.77
N ARG A 46 -18.43 -0.82 13.82
CA ARG A 46 -18.85 -1.61 12.67
C ARG A 46 -17.73 -1.64 11.64
N THR A 47 -17.33 -2.84 11.24
CA THR A 47 -16.17 -3.07 10.38
C THR A 47 -16.33 -2.45 8.98
N ASP A 48 -17.56 -2.44 8.45
CA ASP A 48 -17.93 -1.80 7.18
C ASP A 48 -17.72 -0.28 7.21
N LEU A 49 -18.18 0.38 8.28
CA LEU A 49 -18.01 1.82 8.49
C LEU A 49 -16.53 2.19 8.65
N LEU A 50 -15.81 1.47 9.51
CA LEU A 50 -14.38 1.70 9.75
C LEU A 50 -13.56 1.51 8.46
N ALA A 51 -13.86 0.47 7.69
CA ALA A 51 -13.21 0.23 6.40
C ALA A 51 -13.51 1.34 5.39
N GLY A 52 -14.74 1.83 5.33
CA GLY A 52 -15.11 2.95 4.46
C GLY A 52 -14.37 4.25 4.80
N ILE A 53 -14.27 4.58 6.08
CA ILE A 53 -13.52 5.76 6.55
C ILE A 53 -12.03 5.60 6.23
N ALA A 54 -11.44 4.43 6.53
CA ALA A 54 -10.04 4.16 6.24
C ALA A 54 -9.73 4.24 4.74
N ALA A 55 -10.62 3.70 3.89
CA ALA A 55 -10.51 3.77 2.45
C ALA A 55 -10.53 5.22 1.93
N LEU A 56 -11.44 6.05 2.44
CA LEU A 56 -11.52 7.47 2.09
C LEU A 56 -10.23 8.22 2.47
N VAL A 57 -9.72 8.00 3.68
CA VAL A 57 -8.46 8.60 4.14
C VAL A 57 -7.28 8.14 3.28
N LEU A 58 -7.22 6.87 2.88
CA LEU A 58 -6.17 6.35 2.00
C LEU A 58 -6.23 6.97 0.60
N ILE A 59 -7.42 7.02 -0.01
CA ILE A 59 -7.62 7.60 -1.35
C ILE A 59 -7.21 9.08 -1.39
N SER A 60 -7.39 9.83 -0.28
CA SER A 60 -6.93 11.22 -0.21
C SER A 60 -5.45 11.41 -0.54
N GLY A 61 -4.62 10.36 -0.38
CA GLY A 61 -3.21 10.38 -0.77
C GLY A 61 -2.95 10.60 -2.24
N ALA A 62 -3.89 10.26 -3.13
CA ALA A 62 -3.75 10.49 -4.56
C ALA A 62 -3.64 11.99 -4.91
N TRP A 63 -4.11 12.89 -4.04
CA TRP A 63 -3.97 14.34 -4.21
C TRP A 63 -2.63 14.90 -3.69
N THR A 64 -1.68 14.03 -3.38
CA THR A 64 -0.31 14.40 -2.99
C THR A 64 0.72 13.77 -3.93
N GLY A 65 1.97 14.25 -3.90
CA GLY A 65 3.04 13.74 -4.77
C GLY A 65 2.80 13.95 -6.26
N HIS A 66 3.39 13.10 -7.10
CA HIS A 66 3.32 13.22 -8.56
C HIS A 66 1.88 13.18 -9.11
N ALA A 67 0.99 12.37 -8.52
CA ALA A 67 -0.42 12.30 -8.93
C ALA A 67 -1.19 13.57 -8.55
N GLY A 68 -0.87 14.19 -7.40
CA GLY A 68 -1.44 15.47 -7.00
C GLY A 68 -1.01 16.61 -7.92
N ALA A 69 0.26 16.61 -8.34
CA ALA A 69 0.85 17.65 -9.19
C ALA A 69 0.43 17.57 -10.67
N ALA A 70 -0.09 16.43 -11.13
CA ALA A 70 -0.54 16.26 -12.51
C ALA A 70 -1.83 17.05 -12.80
N GLU A 71 -1.91 17.67 -13.96
CA GLU A 71 -3.01 18.53 -14.40
C GLU A 71 -3.90 17.88 -15.47
N GLY A 72 -5.09 18.44 -15.67
CA GLY A 72 -6.05 18.02 -16.70
C GLY A 72 -6.60 16.60 -16.53
N ASP A 73 -7.13 16.04 -17.61
CA ASP A 73 -7.74 14.70 -17.64
C ASP A 73 -6.73 13.61 -17.28
N LEU A 74 -5.48 13.79 -17.71
CA LEU A 74 -4.39 12.87 -17.40
C LEU A 74 -4.09 12.84 -15.90
N GLY A 75 -4.08 14.00 -15.23
CA GLY A 75 -3.94 14.08 -13.78
C GLY A 75 -5.08 13.40 -13.05
N THR A 76 -6.32 13.54 -13.53
CA THR A 76 -7.48 12.82 -12.96
C THR A 76 -7.31 11.31 -13.08
N PHE A 77 -6.89 10.81 -14.24
CA PHE A 77 -6.60 9.38 -14.42
C PHE A 77 -5.47 8.90 -13.49
N GLN A 78 -4.39 9.67 -13.34
CA GLN A 78 -3.29 9.33 -12.46
C GLN A 78 -3.74 9.23 -10.99
N ARG A 79 -4.59 10.15 -10.54
CA ARG A 79 -5.14 10.13 -9.17
C ARG A 79 -6.06 8.92 -8.94
N LEU A 80 -6.91 8.59 -9.91
CA LEU A 80 -7.76 7.39 -9.82
C LEU A 80 -6.92 6.11 -9.78
N SER A 81 -5.93 6.00 -10.65
CA SER A 81 -4.98 4.88 -10.68
C SER A 81 -4.24 4.74 -9.35
N ASP A 82 -3.70 5.84 -8.80
CA ASP A 82 -3.02 5.86 -7.52
C ASP A 82 -3.93 5.51 -6.34
N GLY A 83 -5.14 6.07 -6.28
CA GLY A 83 -6.12 5.72 -5.26
C GLY A 83 -6.51 4.24 -5.28
N LEU A 84 -6.74 3.67 -6.47
CA LEU A 84 -7.01 2.24 -6.64
C LEU A 84 -5.80 1.37 -6.24
N HIS A 85 -4.58 1.81 -6.59
CA HIS A 85 -3.34 1.14 -6.19
C HIS A 85 -3.20 1.08 -4.66
N LEU A 86 -3.43 2.21 -3.98
CA LEU A 86 -3.35 2.32 -2.52
C LEU A 86 -4.39 1.44 -1.82
N LEU A 87 -5.63 1.41 -2.31
CA LEU A 87 -6.66 0.53 -1.78
C LEU A 87 -6.30 -0.95 -1.96
N ALA A 88 -5.86 -1.34 -3.16
CA ALA A 88 -5.45 -2.71 -3.44
C ALA A 88 -4.28 -3.13 -2.53
N ALA A 89 -3.28 -2.26 -2.36
CA ALA A 89 -2.14 -2.51 -1.48
C ALA A 89 -2.55 -2.65 -0.01
N ALA A 90 -3.44 -1.78 0.47
CA ALA A 90 -3.95 -1.82 1.84
C ALA A 90 -4.75 -3.09 2.12
N ILE A 91 -5.61 -3.52 1.20
CA ILE A 91 -6.39 -4.76 1.32
C ILE A 91 -5.45 -5.98 1.36
N TRP A 92 -4.44 -6.02 0.48
CA TRP A 92 -3.45 -7.11 0.48
C TRP A 92 -2.71 -7.18 1.81
N PHE A 93 -2.13 -6.05 2.22
CA PHE A 93 -1.31 -5.98 3.42
C PHE A 93 -2.13 -6.32 4.67
N GLY A 94 -3.35 -5.78 4.78
CA GLY A 94 -4.28 -6.10 5.86
C GLY A 94 -4.61 -7.59 5.94
N ALA A 95 -4.81 -8.26 4.78
CA ALA A 95 -5.04 -9.69 4.74
C ALA A 95 -3.83 -10.50 5.26
N LEU A 96 -2.59 -10.11 4.91
CA LEU A 96 -1.38 -10.75 5.43
C LEU A 96 -1.30 -10.66 6.95
N ILE A 97 -1.59 -9.50 7.53
CA ILE A 97 -1.60 -9.31 8.99
C ILE A 97 -2.66 -10.21 9.64
N VAL A 98 -3.87 -10.29 9.07
CA VAL A 98 -4.93 -11.16 9.59
C VAL A 98 -4.52 -12.64 9.52
N PHE A 99 -3.92 -13.09 8.42
CA PHE A 99 -3.45 -14.47 8.29
C PHE A 99 -2.32 -14.77 9.26
N LEU A 100 -1.35 -13.87 9.39
CA LEU A 100 -0.23 -14.04 10.30
C LEU A 100 -0.69 -14.09 11.77
N ALA A 101 -1.65 -13.25 12.16
CA ALA A 101 -2.25 -13.27 13.49
C ALA A 101 -3.11 -14.51 13.75
N SER A 102 -3.61 -15.15 12.69
CA SER A 102 -4.41 -16.38 12.78
C SER A 102 -3.56 -17.65 12.87
N LEU A 103 -2.23 -17.57 12.66
CA LEU A 103 -1.28 -18.67 12.76
C LEU A 103 -0.47 -18.58 14.07
N GLY A 104 -0.26 -19.72 14.76
CA GLY A 104 0.51 -19.77 16.01
C GLY A 104 -0.31 -19.95 17.30
N GLY A 105 -1.58 -20.32 17.21
CA GLY A 105 -2.41 -20.75 18.34
C GLY A 105 -2.79 -22.24 18.25
N ARG A 106 -3.32 -22.82 19.35
CA ARG A 106 -3.91 -24.19 19.35
C ARG A 106 -5.27 -24.28 18.63
N ILE A 107 -5.55 -23.33 17.73
CA ILE A 107 -6.85 -23.14 17.10
C ILE A 107 -7.01 -24.12 15.94
N ASP A 108 -8.23 -24.59 15.72
CA ASP A 108 -8.59 -25.37 14.52
C ASP A 108 -8.12 -24.62 13.25
N THR A 109 -7.34 -25.29 12.40
CA THR A 109 -6.80 -24.72 11.17
C THR A 109 -7.80 -24.73 10.01
N ARG A 110 -8.96 -25.40 10.16
CA ARG A 110 -10.00 -25.45 9.11
C ARG A 110 -10.54 -24.08 8.70
N PRO A 111 -10.87 -23.14 9.62
CA PRO A 111 -11.35 -21.81 9.26
C PRO A 111 -10.31 -20.99 8.50
N ILE A 112 -9.02 -21.14 8.80
CA ILE A 112 -7.97 -20.38 8.10
C ILE A 112 -7.74 -20.91 6.69
N ILE A 113 -7.78 -22.23 6.47
CA ILE A 113 -7.69 -22.84 5.14
C ILE A 113 -8.80 -22.29 4.23
N HIS A 114 -10.05 -22.30 4.70
CA HIS A 114 -11.17 -21.78 3.92
C HIS A 114 -11.03 -20.28 3.60
N ARG A 115 -10.51 -19.48 4.55
CA ARG A 115 -10.24 -18.05 4.32
C ARG A 115 -9.11 -17.84 3.30
N LEU A 116 -8.04 -18.63 3.35
CA LEU A 116 -6.93 -18.59 2.38
C LEU A 116 -7.41 -18.94 0.97
N GLU A 117 -8.25 -19.98 0.83
CA GLU A 117 -8.84 -20.37 -0.45
C GLU A 117 -9.74 -19.27 -1.02
N ARG A 118 -10.64 -18.70 -0.21
CA ARG A 118 -11.50 -17.59 -0.63
C ARG A 118 -10.68 -16.36 -0.99
N PHE A 119 -9.65 -16.07 -0.21
CA PHE A 119 -8.74 -14.96 -0.48
C PHE A 119 -7.93 -15.19 -1.75
N ALA A 120 -7.65 -16.42 -2.18
CA ALA A 120 -6.90 -16.66 -3.42
C ALA A 120 -7.57 -16.01 -4.64
N ARG A 121 -8.91 -16.02 -4.73
CA ARG A 121 -9.66 -15.35 -5.81
C ARG A 121 -9.57 -13.83 -5.69
N THR A 122 -9.86 -13.30 -4.50
CA THR A 122 -9.78 -11.85 -4.25
C THR A 122 -8.36 -11.32 -4.46
N GLY A 123 -7.36 -12.07 -3.98
CA GLY A 123 -5.94 -11.80 -4.14
C GLY A 123 -5.54 -11.71 -5.60
N THR A 124 -6.03 -12.60 -6.49
CA THR A 124 -5.76 -12.47 -7.93
C THR A 124 -6.31 -11.15 -8.51
N ILE A 125 -7.51 -10.72 -8.11
CA ILE A 125 -8.07 -9.43 -8.53
C ILE A 125 -7.19 -8.29 -8.00
N ILE A 126 -6.76 -8.37 -6.74
CA ILE A 126 -5.89 -7.36 -6.13
C ILE A 126 -4.54 -7.31 -6.86
N VAL A 127 -3.90 -8.45 -7.19
CA VAL A 127 -2.67 -8.49 -8.01
C VAL A 127 -2.90 -7.75 -9.32
N LEU A 128 -4.00 -8.06 -10.01
CA LEU A 128 -4.29 -7.46 -11.31
C LEU A 128 -4.42 -5.94 -11.20
N VAL A 129 -5.16 -5.46 -10.21
CA VAL A 129 -5.28 -4.02 -9.93
C VAL A 129 -3.90 -3.42 -9.65
N LEU A 130 -3.11 -4.02 -8.76
CA LEU A 130 -1.77 -3.53 -8.41
C LEU A 130 -0.82 -3.45 -9.61
N VAL A 131 -0.82 -4.47 -10.48
CA VAL A 131 0.02 -4.51 -11.68
C VAL A 131 -0.43 -3.41 -12.65
N VAL A 132 -1.72 -3.36 -12.99
CA VAL A 132 -2.24 -2.40 -13.96
C VAL A 132 -2.03 -0.96 -13.49
N THR A 133 -2.42 -0.64 -12.26
CA THR A 133 -2.28 0.73 -11.73
C THR A 133 -0.82 1.07 -11.42
N GLY A 134 -0.02 0.11 -10.95
CA GLY A 134 1.40 0.30 -10.69
C GLY A 134 2.18 0.61 -11.97
N THR A 135 1.91 -0.13 -13.05
CA THR A 135 2.50 0.13 -14.37
C THR A 135 2.02 1.48 -14.93
N ALA A 136 0.72 1.78 -14.86
CA ALA A 136 0.19 3.06 -15.30
C ALA A 136 0.86 4.23 -14.56
N ASN A 137 0.97 4.15 -13.23
CA ASN A 137 1.60 5.20 -12.42
C ASN A 137 3.09 5.34 -12.74
N ALA A 138 3.82 4.24 -12.90
CA ALA A 138 5.25 4.28 -13.26
C ALA A 138 5.47 4.95 -14.62
N ILE A 139 4.66 4.61 -15.63
CA ILE A 139 4.74 5.24 -16.96
C ILE A 139 4.44 6.73 -16.87
N LEU A 140 3.35 7.12 -16.18
CA LEU A 140 2.95 8.51 -16.07
C LEU A 140 4.01 9.37 -15.36
N ILE A 141 4.64 8.84 -14.31
CA ILE A 141 5.74 9.53 -13.62
C ILE A 141 6.96 9.63 -14.53
N ALA A 142 7.33 8.57 -15.25
CA ALA A 142 8.48 8.57 -16.17
C ALA A 142 8.34 9.54 -17.36
N ARG A 143 7.14 10.08 -17.63
CA ARG A 143 6.94 11.07 -18.71
C ARG A 143 7.61 12.41 -18.45
N SER A 144 7.87 12.78 -17.19
CA SER A 144 8.60 14.01 -16.86
C SER A 144 10.11 13.89 -17.09
N GLY A 145 10.59 12.70 -17.43
CA GLY A 145 11.99 12.36 -17.64
C GLY A 145 12.25 10.93 -17.16
N TRP A 146 13.06 10.17 -17.89
CA TRP A 146 13.47 8.83 -17.47
C TRP A 146 14.96 8.63 -17.75
N GLU A 147 15.71 8.43 -16.67
CA GLU A 147 17.12 8.07 -16.74
C GLU A 147 17.30 6.66 -16.16
N PRO A 148 17.75 5.66 -16.95
CA PRO A 148 17.74 4.25 -16.54
C PRO A 148 18.50 3.95 -15.26
N MET A 149 19.58 4.70 -14.97
CA MET A 149 20.44 4.52 -13.81
C MET A 149 20.23 5.57 -12.71
N SER A 150 19.15 6.38 -12.79
CA SER A 150 18.82 7.31 -11.72
C SER A 150 18.47 6.57 -10.44
N GLY A 151 18.65 7.25 -9.31
CA GLY A 151 18.23 6.72 -8.02
C GLY A 151 16.74 6.34 -7.99
N TRP A 152 15.89 7.05 -8.72
CA TRP A 152 14.48 6.72 -8.89
C TRP A 152 14.30 5.38 -9.63
N SER A 153 14.97 5.20 -10.78
CA SER A 153 14.87 3.97 -11.58
C SER A 153 15.35 2.73 -10.83
N LEU A 154 16.46 2.83 -10.08
CA LEU A 154 16.98 1.73 -9.27
C LEU A 154 16.02 1.36 -8.12
N MET A 155 15.43 2.35 -7.45
CA MET A 155 14.46 2.11 -6.39
C MET A 155 13.14 1.53 -6.91
N LEU A 156 12.69 1.97 -8.09
CA LEU A 156 11.55 1.37 -8.77
C LEU A 156 11.83 -0.09 -9.16
N ALA A 157 13.02 -0.39 -9.69
CA ALA A 157 13.44 -1.76 -10.00
C ALA A 157 13.46 -2.64 -8.73
N ALA A 158 13.99 -2.13 -7.62
CA ALA A 158 13.97 -2.82 -6.33
C ALA A 158 12.52 -3.08 -5.84
N LYS A 159 11.62 -2.10 -5.98
CA LYS A 159 10.18 -2.27 -5.68
C LYS A 159 9.57 -3.40 -6.50
N ILE A 160 9.84 -3.44 -7.81
CA ILE A 160 9.33 -4.48 -8.72
C ILE A 160 9.89 -5.85 -8.35
N ALA A 161 11.19 -5.95 -8.04
CA ALA A 161 11.81 -7.20 -7.62
C ALA A 161 11.20 -7.75 -6.32
N LEU A 162 10.98 -6.88 -5.32
CA LEU A 162 10.30 -7.25 -4.07
C LEU A 162 8.85 -7.69 -4.33
N PHE A 163 8.13 -6.98 -5.19
CA PHE A 163 6.76 -7.34 -5.55
C PHE A 163 6.72 -8.71 -6.25
N ALA A 164 7.64 -8.99 -7.17
CA ALA A 164 7.76 -10.28 -7.82
C ALA A 164 8.08 -11.42 -6.84
N ALA A 165 9.00 -11.19 -5.89
CA ALA A 165 9.29 -12.14 -4.82
C ALA A 165 8.05 -12.43 -3.97
N MET A 166 7.28 -11.38 -3.64
CA MET A 166 6.03 -11.48 -2.89
C MET A 166 4.97 -12.29 -3.65
N LEU A 167 4.86 -12.13 -4.97
CA LEU A 167 4.00 -12.99 -5.80
C LEU A 167 4.47 -14.45 -5.82
N GLY A 168 5.80 -14.68 -5.81
CA GLY A 168 6.38 -16.01 -5.69
C GLY A 168 5.98 -16.71 -4.38
N PHE A 169 6.08 -16.00 -3.25
CA PHE A 169 5.63 -16.50 -1.95
C PHE A 169 4.11 -16.71 -1.90
N ALA A 170 3.33 -15.78 -2.46
CA ALA A 170 1.88 -15.93 -2.54
C ALA A 170 1.46 -17.16 -3.38
N GLY A 171 2.17 -17.41 -4.49
CA GLY A 171 2.01 -18.62 -5.30
C GLY A 171 2.36 -19.89 -4.53
N LEU A 172 3.50 -19.88 -3.81
CA LEU A 172 3.92 -20.98 -2.93
C LEU A 172 2.88 -21.25 -1.83
N ASN A 173 2.32 -20.20 -1.24
CA ASN A 173 1.26 -20.28 -0.24
C ASN A 173 0.00 -20.90 -0.81
N ARG A 174 -0.41 -20.49 -2.01
CA ARG A 174 -1.63 -20.98 -2.67
C ARG A 174 -1.51 -22.42 -3.12
N TRP A 175 -0.42 -22.78 -3.80
CA TRP A 175 -0.33 -24.05 -4.52
C TRP A 175 0.37 -25.17 -3.73
N LYS A 176 1.12 -24.83 -2.68
CA LYS A 176 1.85 -25.82 -1.89
C LYS A 176 1.52 -25.74 -0.42
N LEU A 177 1.76 -24.61 0.24
CA LEU A 177 1.75 -24.56 1.71
C LEU A 177 0.33 -24.63 2.30
N THR A 178 -0.68 -24.03 1.65
CA THR A 178 -2.09 -24.17 2.08
C THR A 178 -2.61 -25.61 1.89
N PRO A 179 -2.41 -26.28 0.74
CA PRO A 179 -2.73 -27.71 0.61
C PRO A 179 -2.02 -28.61 1.61
N GLU A 180 -0.73 -28.37 1.88
CA GLU A 180 0.03 -29.15 2.87
C GLU A 180 -0.48 -28.94 4.30
N LEU A 181 -0.93 -27.72 4.63
CA LEU A 181 -1.60 -27.42 5.90
C LEU A 181 -2.94 -28.16 6.00
N ALA A 182 -3.72 -28.20 4.91
CA ALA A 182 -4.98 -28.94 4.85
C ALA A 182 -4.80 -30.46 5.00
N ALA A 183 -3.71 -30.99 4.45
CA ALA A 183 -3.29 -32.39 4.61
C ALA A 183 -2.65 -32.68 5.98
N GLN A 184 -2.57 -31.69 6.88
CA GLN A 184 -1.98 -31.81 8.23
C GLN A 184 -0.55 -32.33 8.23
N LEU A 185 0.25 -31.97 7.20
CA LEU A 185 1.63 -32.41 7.14
C LEU A 185 2.47 -31.78 8.27
N PRO A 186 3.44 -32.51 8.84
CA PRO A 186 4.32 -31.99 9.88
C PRO A 186 5.01 -30.70 9.45
N GLY A 187 4.94 -29.67 10.31
CA GLY A 187 5.59 -28.38 10.07
C GLY A 187 5.00 -27.52 8.94
N ALA A 188 3.86 -27.89 8.35
CA ALA A 188 3.20 -27.09 7.31
C ALA A 188 2.82 -25.69 7.81
N GLU A 189 2.28 -25.58 9.04
CA GLU A 189 1.94 -24.30 9.65
C GLU A 189 3.17 -23.38 9.80
N GLY A 190 4.29 -23.92 10.28
CA GLY A 190 5.53 -23.17 10.45
C GLY A 190 6.06 -22.63 9.12
N ARG A 191 6.03 -23.45 8.05
CA ARG A 191 6.45 -23.04 6.71
C ARG A 191 5.52 -21.96 6.12
N LEU A 192 4.21 -22.12 6.27
CA LEU A 192 3.23 -21.10 5.86
C LEU A 192 3.43 -19.79 6.61
N ARG A 193 3.64 -19.85 7.93
CA ARG A 193 3.91 -18.69 8.77
C ARG A 193 5.17 -17.96 8.33
N THR A 194 6.27 -18.67 8.10
CA THR A 194 7.52 -18.08 7.60
C THR A 194 7.31 -17.40 6.25
N SER A 195 6.59 -18.05 5.32
CA SER A 195 6.26 -17.46 4.02
C SER A 195 5.47 -16.16 4.17
N LEU A 196 4.44 -16.14 5.02
CA LEU A 196 3.66 -14.93 5.30
C LEU A 196 4.49 -13.82 5.98
N ILE A 197 5.44 -14.17 6.86
CA ILE A 197 6.38 -13.21 7.44
C ILE A 197 7.26 -12.58 6.36
N LEU A 198 7.78 -13.40 5.44
CA LEU A 198 8.59 -12.91 4.32
C LEU A 198 7.76 -12.00 3.39
N GLU A 199 6.53 -12.39 3.05
CA GLU A 199 5.62 -11.52 2.27
C GLU A 199 5.34 -10.19 2.98
N THR A 200 5.06 -10.23 4.28
CA THR A 200 4.79 -9.03 5.09
C THR A 200 6.04 -8.14 5.15
N GLY A 201 7.22 -8.74 5.33
CA GLY A 201 8.50 -8.04 5.31
C GLY A 201 8.77 -7.37 3.96
N SER A 202 8.51 -8.06 2.85
CA SER A 202 8.60 -7.49 1.49
C SER A 202 7.64 -6.31 1.32
N ALA A 203 6.40 -6.41 1.79
CA ALA A 203 5.43 -5.32 1.73
C ALA A 203 5.89 -4.08 2.53
N ILE A 204 6.40 -4.28 3.75
CA ILE A 204 6.96 -3.21 4.58
C ILE A 204 8.16 -2.55 3.88
N ALA A 205 9.06 -3.34 3.30
CA ALA A 205 10.20 -2.83 2.53
C ALA A 205 9.73 -2.01 1.31
N ILE A 206 8.69 -2.47 0.59
CA ILE A 206 8.07 -1.73 -0.51
C ILE A 206 7.52 -0.38 -0.02
N PHE A 207 6.85 -0.32 1.14
CA PHE A 207 6.38 0.95 1.70
C PHE A 207 7.53 1.91 2.01
N GLY A 208 8.63 1.41 2.58
CA GLY A 208 9.85 2.19 2.80
C GLY A 208 10.44 2.73 1.49
N LEU A 209 10.53 1.89 0.45
CA LEU A 209 11.00 2.31 -0.87
C LEU A 209 10.09 3.35 -1.50
N VAL A 210 8.76 3.20 -1.39
CA VAL A 210 7.79 4.17 -1.94
C VAL A 210 7.89 5.51 -1.23
N ALA A 211 8.03 5.51 0.11
CA ALA A 211 8.23 6.73 0.88
C ALA A 211 9.50 7.47 0.41
N ALA A 212 10.59 6.74 0.19
CA ALA A 212 11.84 7.31 -0.32
C ALA A 212 11.78 7.71 -1.81
N LEU A 213 11.03 6.98 -2.64
CA LEU A 213 10.80 7.31 -4.07
C LEU A 213 10.06 8.64 -4.22
N GLY A 214 9.10 8.92 -3.34
CA GLY A 214 8.34 10.17 -3.36
C GLY A 214 9.18 11.44 -3.10
N LEU A 215 10.43 11.27 -2.67
CA LEU A 215 11.39 12.37 -2.45
C LEU A 215 12.37 12.56 -3.63
N ARG A 216 12.33 11.70 -4.66
CA ARG A 216 13.31 11.71 -5.76
C ARG A 216 12.68 12.05 -7.09
N ASP A 217 13.43 12.80 -7.91
CA ASP A 217 13.05 13.10 -9.29
C ASP A 217 13.35 11.90 -10.22
N PRO A 218 12.40 11.44 -11.05
CA PRO A 218 12.65 10.42 -12.06
C PRO A 218 13.76 10.78 -13.08
N ALA A 219 14.01 12.07 -13.32
CA ALA A 219 15.07 12.56 -14.20
C ALA A 219 16.49 12.48 -13.58
N GLY A 220 16.61 12.20 -12.28
CA GLY A 220 17.90 12.05 -11.60
C GLY A 220 18.66 13.35 -11.30
N LEU A 221 17.98 14.51 -11.41
CA LEU A 221 18.50 15.84 -11.08
C LEU A 221 18.33 16.18 -9.60
#